data_AF-A0A5D2VLX7-F1
#
_entry.id   AF-A0A5D2VLX7-F1
#
_cell.length_a   1.000
_cell.length_b   1.000
_cell.length_c   1.000
_cell.angle_alpha   90.00
_cell.angle_beta   90.00
_cell.angle_gamma   90.00
#
_symmetry.space_group_name_H-M   'P 1'
#
loop_
_entity.id
_entity.type
_entity.pdbx_description
1 polymer ?
#
loop_
_entity_poly.entity_id
_entity_poly.type
_entity_poly.pdbx_seq_one_letter_code
_entity_poly.pdbx_strand_id
1 'polypeptide(L)'
;MFVVRQRLRIMYLSMLLHLFNTGHWQKRQVMPSTNSPIQGSRFKPMFLMAMSAYGYEIAQTLIVDIEPDVHVKRAMNEINAAARMRVAANEKAEAEKILQIKRAEGEAESKYLSGLGIARQRQAIVDGLRDSVLGFSVNVPGTTAKDVMDMVLVTQYFDTMKEIGAASKSSAVFIPHGPGAVRDVATQIREGLLQAAHQ
;
A
#
# COMPACT_ATOMS: atom_id res chain seq x y z
N MET A 1 31.06 -33.21 -5.41
CA MET A 1 30.01 -32.16 -5.48
C MET A 1 29.34 -31.83 -4.13
N PHE A 2 29.54 -32.60 -3.06
CA PHE A 2 28.92 -32.37 -1.74
C PHE A 2 29.66 -31.35 -0.84
N VAL A 3 31.00 -31.27 -0.92
CA VAL A 3 31.82 -30.40 -0.04
C VAL A 3 31.65 -28.91 -0.37
N VAL A 4 31.42 -28.56 -1.63
CA VAL A 4 31.20 -27.17 -2.07
C VAL A 4 29.85 -26.62 -1.58
N ARG A 5 28.82 -27.49 -1.52
CA ARG A 5 27.49 -27.11 -1.01
C ARG A 5 27.49 -26.83 0.50
N GLN A 6 28.29 -27.55 1.30
CA GLN A 6 28.42 -27.24 2.73
C GLN A 6 29.17 -25.93 2.99
N ARG A 7 30.24 -25.65 2.24
CA ARG A 7 30.97 -24.37 2.37
C ARG A 7 30.11 -23.16 1.98
N LEU A 8 29.26 -23.28 0.95
CA LEU A 8 28.31 -22.22 0.61
C LEU A 8 27.28 -22.00 1.73
N ARG A 9 26.75 -23.08 2.34
CA ARG A 9 25.75 -22.97 3.42
C ARG A 9 26.31 -22.31 4.69
N ILE A 10 27.56 -22.61 5.05
CA ILE A 10 28.25 -22.01 6.21
C ILE A 10 28.57 -20.53 5.94
N MET A 11 28.96 -20.19 4.71
CA MET A 11 29.28 -18.82 4.33
C MET A 11 28.02 -17.93 4.30
N TYR A 12 26.89 -18.43 3.80
CA TYR A 12 25.61 -17.72 3.87
C TYR A 12 25.09 -17.56 5.31
N LEU A 13 25.28 -18.57 6.17
CA LEU A 13 24.87 -18.49 7.58
C LEU A 13 25.78 -17.53 8.38
N SER A 14 27.08 -17.49 8.08
CA SER A 14 28.03 -16.53 8.67
C SER A 14 27.77 -15.10 8.19
N MET A 15 27.43 -14.90 6.92
CA MET A 15 27.12 -13.59 6.36
C MET A 15 25.77 -13.06 6.87
N LEU A 16 24.78 -13.93 7.10
CA LEU A 16 23.55 -13.58 7.80
C LEU A 16 23.78 -13.27 9.29
N LEU A 17 24.68 -13.98 9.97
CA LEU A 17 25.04 -13.68 11.36
C LEU A 17 25.82 -12.35 11.50
N HIS A 18 26.59 -11.96 10.48
CA HIS A 18 27.30 -10.68 10.46
C HIS A 18 26.37 -9.51 10.07
N LEU A 19 25.29 -9.76 9.33
CA LEU A 19 24.24 -8.77 9.05
C LEU A 19 23.25 -8.58 10.22
N PHE A 20 23.15 -9.55 11.14
CA PHE A 20 22.29 -9.44 12.34
C PHE A 20 23.04 -8.99 13.60
N ASN A 21 24.37 -8.88 13.55
CA ASN A 21 25.19 -8.43 14.67
C ASN A 21 25.68 -6.98 14.49
N THR A 22 24.77 -6.09 14.13
CA THR A 22 24.96 -4.64 14.22
C THR A 22 24.37 -4.15 15.54
N GLY A 23 25.19 -4.23 16.60
CA GLY A 23 25.38 -3.21 17.65
C GLY A 23 24.19 -2.38 18.18
N HIS A 24 22.94 -2.84 18.13
CA HIS A 24 21.78 -2.01 18.48
C HIS A 24 21.03 -2.39 19.76
N TRP A 25 21.44 -3.45 20.47
CA TRP A 25 20.73 -3.93 21.68
C TRP A 25 21.41 -3.61 23.02
N GLN A 26 22.25 -2.58 23.06
CA GLN A 26 22.68 -2.00 24.33
C GLN A 26 22.70 -0.47 24.26
N LYS A 27 21.60 0.12 23.76
CA LYS A 27 21.22 1.47 24.19
C LYS A 27 20.90 1.41 25.67
N ARG A 28 21.95 1.50 26.49
CA ARG A 28 21.90 2.14 27.81
C ARG A 28 20.95 3.32 27.63
N GLN A 29 19.86 3.35 28.38
CA GLN A 29 19.06 4.57 28.54
C GLN A 29 20.00 5.62 29.14
N VAL A 30 20.78 6.26 28.29
CA VAL A 30 21.41 7.53 28.60
C VAL A 30 20.22 8.48 28.63
N MET A 31 19.63 8.60 29.81
CA MET A 31 18.98 9.84 30.23
C MET A 31 19.86 10.96 29.66
N PRO A 32 19.30 12.00 29.00
CA PRO A 32 20.09 13.18 28.72
C PRO A 32 20.49 13.74 30.08
N SER A 33 21.62 13.27 30.61
CA SER A 33 22.43 14.01 31.55
C SER A 33 22.78 15.22 30.71
N THR A 34 22.03 16.28 30.95
CA THR A 34 22.36 17.61 30.52
C THR A 34 23.79 17.85 31.00
N ASN A 35 24.77 17.58 30.14
CA ASN A 35 26.10 18.19 30.21
C ASN A 35 25.94 19.67 29.83
N SER A 36 25.03 20.32 30.55
CA SER A 36 24.94 21.75 30.65
C SER A 36 25.87 22.11 31.80
N PRO A 37 26.88 22.97 31.61
CA PRO A 37 27.73 23.45 32.70
C PRO A 37 26.89 24.36 33.60
N ILE A 38 25.99 23.80 34.41
CA ILE A 38 25.12 24.56 35.28
C ILE A 38 25.52 24.26 36.74
N GLN A 39 25.89 25.34 37.43
CA GLN A 39 26.21 25.48 38.86
C GLN A 39 27.62 25.16 39.38
N GLY A 40 28.56 24.65 38.56
CA GLY A 40 29.96 24.58 38.98
C GLY A 40 30.65 25.94 39.13
N SER A 41 30.15 26.98 38.45
CA SER A 41 30.79 28.30 38.37
C SER A 41 30.64 29.14 39.63
N ARG A 42 29.58 28.97 40.43
CA ARG A 42 29.36 29.77 41.65
C ARG A 42 30.14 29.25 42.86
N PHE A 43 30.39 27.95 42.93
CA PHE A 43 31.09 27.32 44.05
C PHE A 43 32.63 27.36 43.88
N LYS A 44 33.12 27.29 42.64
CA LYS A 44 34.56 27.42 42.33
C LYS A 44 35.27 28.62 42.99
N PRO A 45 34.78 29.87 42.89
CA PRO A 45 35.48 31.03 43.44
C PRO A 45 35.57 31.01 44.98
N MET A 46 34.54 30.50 45.66
CA MET A 46 34.51 30.44 47.12
C MET A 46 35.56 29.47 47.69
N PHE A 47 35.73 28.30 47.06
CA PHE A 47 36.76 27.33 47.45
C PHE A 47 38.17 27.79 47.10
N LEU A 48 38.34 28.46 45.96
CA LEU A 48 39.65 28.95 45.50
C LEU A 48 40.23 30.01 46.45
N MET A 49 39.40 30.94 46.95
CA MET A 49 39.84 31.95 47.93
C MET A 49 40.23 31.33 49.27
N ALA A 50 39.47 30.35 49.76
CA ALA A 50 39.74 29.70 51.05
C ALA A 50 41.03 28.86 51.03
N MET A 51 41.31 28.16 49.93
CA MET A 51 42.49 27.27 49.82
C MET A 51 43.76 28.00 49.38
N SER A 52 43.64 29.14 48.68
CA SER A 52 44.77 30.00 48.32
C SER A 52 45.46 30.60 49.56
N ALA A 53 44.71 30.88 50.64
CA ALA A 53 45.28 31.33 51.91
C ALA A 53 46.21 30.29 52.57
N TYR A 54 46.08 29.01 52.19
CA TYR A 54 46.93 27.91 52.67
C TYR A 54 47.95 27.45 51.62
N GLY A 55 48.11 28.18 50.50
CA GLY A 55 49.12 27.91 49.48
C GLY A 55 48.76 26.79 48.48
N TYR A 56 47.50 26.36 48.41
CA TYR A 56 47.04 25.33 47.47
C TYR A 56 46.32 25.93 46.26
N GLU A 57 46.67 25.49 45.05
CA GLU A 57 46.02 25.86 43.78
C GLU A 57 45.07 24.74 43.31
N ILE A 58 43.77 25.04 43.16
CA ILE A 58 42.77 24.05 42.73
C ILE A 58 42.59 24.15 41.21
N ALA A 59 43.06 23.14 40.47
CA ALA A 59 42.95 23.11 39.00
C ALA A 59 41.50 22.90 38.50
N GLN A 60 40.75 21.98 39.10
CA GLN A 60 39.36 21.71 38.70
C GLN A 60 38.54 21.11 39.86
N THR A 61 37.34 21.64 40.06
CA THR A 61 36.33 21.01 40.91
C THR A 61 35.33 20.25 40.02
N LEU A 62 35.18 18.96 40.30
CA LEU A 62 34.20 18.07 39.69
C LEU A 62 33.13 17.78 40.73
N ILE A 63 31.86 18.05 40.39
CA ILE A 63 30.74 17.57 41.18
C ILE A 63 30.54 16.11 40.79
N VAL A 64 30.78 15.20 41.73
CA VAL A 64 30.80 13.76 41.44
C VAL A 64 29.38 13.20 41.35
N ASP A 65 28.49 13.56 42.29
CA ASP A 65 27.10 13.12 42.27
C ASP A 65 26.16 14.16 42.92
N ILE A 66 25.01 14.41 42.27
CA ILE A 66 23.88 15.15 42.86
C ILE A 66 22.70 14.19 42.87
N GLU A 67 22.26 13.79 44.05
CA GLU A 67 21.09 12.93 44.19
C GLU A 67 19.87 13.75 44.61
N PRO A 68 18.95 14.06 43.68
CA PRO A 68 17.66 14.62 44.07
C PRO A 68 16.84 13.59 44.84
N ASP A 69 15.87 14.10 45.62
CA ASP A 69 14.91 13.30 46.35
C ASP A 69 14.21 12.28 45.43
N VAL A 70 13.95 11.09 45.97
CA VAL A 70 13.35 9.96 45.23
C VAL A 70 11.99 10.35 44.63
N HIS A 71 11.21 11.18 45.33
CA HIS A 71 9.92 11.66 44.84
C HIS A 71 10.09 12.60 43.64
N VAL A 72 11.07 13.49 43.67
CA VAL A 72 11.38 14.41 42.57
C VAL A 72 11.90 13.66 41.35
N LYS A 73 12.79 12.67 41.54
CA LYS A 73 13.28 11.80 40.46
C LYS A 73 12.12 11.08 39.76
N ARG A 74 11.18 10.54 40.52
CA ARG A 74 10.01 9.83 39.98
C ARG A 74 9.10 10.78 39.20
N ALA A 75 8.73 11.91 39.79
CA ALA A 75 7.88 12.91 39.14
C ALA A 75 8.50 13.45 37.85
N MET A 76 9.80 13.75 37.86
CA MET A 76 10.52 14.19 36.66
C MET A 76 10.53 13.12 35.57
N ASN A 77 10.76 11.85 35.93
CA ASN A 77 10.74 10.75 34.97
C ASN A 77 9.36 10.54 34.37
N GLU A 78 8.30 10.63 35.17
CA GLU A 78 6.91 10.53 34.70
C GLU A 78 6.55 11.67 33.74
N ILE A 79 6.94 12.92 34.05
CA ILE A 79 6.72 14.08 33.17
C ILE A 79 7.44 13.89 31.83
N ASN A 80 8.70 13.46 31.87
CA ASN A 80 9.48 13.23 30.66
C ASN A 80 8.93 12.05 29.83
N ALA A 81 8.50 10.98 30.49
CA ALA A 81 7.87 9.85 29.84
C ALA A 81 6.56 10.27 29.17
N ALA A 82 5.69 11.00 29.88
CA ALA A 82 4.43 11.51 29.36
C ALA A 82 4.64 12.46 28.18
N ALA A 83 5.60 13.37 28.27
CA ALA A 83 5.94 14.28 27.17
C ALA A 83 6.41 13.52 25.92
N ARG A 84 7.28 12.52 26.09
CA ARG A 84 7.73 11.65 24.98
C ARG A 84 6.59 10.82 24.40
N MET A 85 5.75 10.24 25.25
CA MET A 85 4.57 9.47 24.81
C MET A 85 3.60 10.33 24.02
N ARG A 86 3.36 11.58 24.44
CA ARG A 86 2.49 12.51 23.71
C ARG A 86 3.02 12.83 22.30
N VAL A 87 4.32 13.09 22.17
CA VAL A 87 4.94 13.33 20.87
C VAL A 87 4.83 12.10 19.98
N ALA A 88 5.18 10.92 20.50
CA ALA A 88 5.07 9.66 19.76
C ALA A 88 3.62 9.34 19.35
N ALA A 89 2.63 9.63 20.20
CA ALA A 89 1.22 9.43 19.89
C ALA A 89 0.75 10.35 18.76
N ASN A 90 1.14 11.63 18.79
CA ASN A 90 0.81 12.58 17.73
C ASN A 90 1.44 12.19 16.38
N GLU A 91 2.73 11.84 16.37
CA GLU A 91 3.43 11.38 15.16
C GLU A 91 2.78 10.10 14.60
N LYS A 92 2.40 9.16 15.47
CA LYS A 92 1.72 7.94 15.06
C LYS A 92 0.33 8.24 14.46
N ALA A 93 -0.44 9.13 15.08
CA ALA A 93 -1.76 9.51 14.59
C ALA A 93 -1.68 10.22 13.22
N GLU A 94 -0.68 11.09 13.03
CA GLU A 94 -0.42 11.73 11.74
C GLU A 94 -0.02 10.70 10.66
N ALA A 95 0.85 9.75 11.01
CA ALA A 95 1.25 8.67 10.10
C ALA A 95 0.04 7.81 9.68
N GLU A 96 -0.83 7.43 10.63
CA GLU A 96 -2.05 6.67 10.35
C GLU A 96 -3.00 7.46 9.43
N LYS A 97 -3.18 8.76 9.67
CA LYS A 97 -3.98 9.64 8.82
C LYS A 97 -3.42 9.68 7.39
N ILE A 98 -2.12 9.86 7.23
CA ILE A 98 -1.47 9.89 5.91
C ILE A 98 -1.68 8.55 5.19
N LEU A 99 -1.47 7.43 5.89
CA LEU A 99 -1.65 6.10 5.32
C LEU A 99 -3.10 5.88 4.85
N GLN A 100 -4.08 6.30 5.64
CA GLN A 100 -5.49 6.17 5.29
C GLN A 100 -5.87 7.04 4.08
N ILE A 101 -5.41 8.30 4.04
CA ILE A 101 -5.66 9.19 2.89
C ILE A 101 -5.01 8.62 1.63
N LYS A 102 -3.75 8.19 1.71
CA LYS A 102 -3.03 7.63 0.54
C LYS A 102 -3.66 6.35 0.03
N ARG A 103 -4.19 5.51 0.94
CA ARG A 103 -4.95 4.34 0.56
C ARG A 103 -6.25 4.71 -0.15
N ALA A 104 -7.00 5.67 0.37
CA ALA A 104 -8.24 6.13 -0.24
C ALA A 104 -8.00 6.79 -1.61
N GLU A 105 -6.95 7.60 -1.74
CA GLU A 105 -6.51 8.19 -3.01
C GLU A 105 -6.16 7.10 -4.03
N GLY A 106 -5.36 6.11 -3.64
CA GLY A 106 -4.99 5.00 -4.52
C GLY A 106 -6.19 4.13 -4.93
N GLU A 107 -7.14 3.88 -4.03
CA GLU A 107 -8.37 3.15 -4.35
C GLU A 107 -9.28 3.94 -5.31
N ALA A 108 -9.37 5.26 -5.16
CA ALA A 108 -10.11 6.13 -6.07
C ALA A 108 -9.46 6.19 -7.45
N GLU A 109 -8.14 6.38 -7.51
CA GLU A 109 -7.38 6.42 -8.76
C GLU A 109 -7.43 5.07 -9.50
N SER A 110 -7.31 3.96 -8.78
CA SER A 110 -7.44 2.62 -9.36
C SER A 110 -8.80 2.40 -10.02
N LYS A 111 -9.90 2.79 -9.34
CA LYS A 111 -11.25 2.70 -9.92
C LYS A 111 -11.40 3.60 -11.14
N TYR A 112 -10.86 4.82 -11.10
CA TYR A 112 -10.88 5.73 -12.24
C TYR A 112 -10.14 5.16 -13.45
N LEU A 113 -8.92 4.66 -13.26
CA LEU A 113 -8.12 4.05 -14.32
C LEU A 113 -8.78 2.78 -14.87
N SER A 114 -9.39 1.96 -14.00
CA SER A 114 -10.16 0.79 -14.40
C SER A 114 -11.35 1.18 -15.27
N GLY A 115 -12.14 2.18 -14.85
CA GLY A 115 -13.26 2.71 -15.63
C GLY A 115 -12.83 3.27 -16.99
N LEU A 116 -11.73 4.03 -17.02
CA LEU A 116 -11.14 4.54 -18.26
C LEU A 116 -10.66 3.41 -19.18
N GLY A 117 -10.06 2.36 -18.62
CA GLY A 117 -9.63 1.16 -19.35
C GLY A 117 -10.82 0.45 -20.00
N ILE A 118 -11.90 0.24 -19.25
CA ILE A 118 -13.14 -0.37 -19.77
C ILE A 118 -13.75 0.51 -20.87
N ALA A 119 -13.81 1.82 -20.69
CA ALA A 119 -14.35 2.73 -21.71
C ALA A 119 -13.54 2.69 -23.01
N ARG A 120 -12.20 2.73 -22.90
CA ARG A 120 -11.30 2.60 -24.05
C ARG A 120 -11.39 1.23 -24.72
N GLN A 121 -11.51 0.15 -23.93
CA GLN A 121 -11.71 -1.19 -24.46
C GLN A 121 -13.04 -1.26 -25.24
N ARG A 122 -14.14 -0.73 -24.70
CA ARG A 122 -15.43 -0.67 -25.38
C ARG A 122 -15.35 0.11 -26.69
N GLN A 123 -14.64 1.25 -26.69
CA GLN A 123 -14.42 2.03 -27.91
C GLN A 123 -13.67 1.22 -28.97
N ALA A 124 -12.56 0.58 -28.59
CA ALA A 124 -11.79 -0.27 -29.50
C ALA A 124 -12.59 -1.46 -30.05
N ILE A 125 -13.50 -2.04 -29.25
CA ILE A 125 -14.41 -3.10 -29.72
C ILE A 125 -15.39 -2.57 -30.77
N VAL A 126 -16.01 -1.42 -30.52
CA VAL A 126 -16.97 -0.80 -31.46
C VAL A 126 -16.28 -0.42 -32.76
N ASP A 127 -15.10 0.19 -32.68
CA ASP A 127 -14.33 0.59 -33.85
C ASP A 127 -13.88 -0.64 -34.66
N GLY A 128 -13.37 -1.69 -33.99
CA GLY A 128 -13.00 -2.95 -34.64
C GLY A 128 -14.18 -3.69 -35.28
N LEU A 129 -15.36 -3.68 -34.65
CA LEU A 129 -16.56 -4.26 -35.24
C LEU A 129 -17.02 -3.47 -36.47
N ARG A 130 -16.98 -2.14 -36.40
CA ARG A 130 -17.29 -1.27 -37.54
C ARG A 130 -16.37 -1.56 -38.73
N ASP A 131 -15.08 -1.65 -38.51
CA ASP A 131 -14.09 -1.95 -39.53
C ASP A 131 -14.31 -3.35 -40.11
N SER A 132 -14.64 -4.33 -39.26
CA SER A 132 -14.96 -5.70 -39.69
C SER A 132 -16.19 -5.74 -40.60
N VAL A 133 -17.26 -5.01 -40.25
CA VAL A 133 -18.49 -4.94 -41.05
C VAL A 133 -18.24 -4.26 -42.40
N LEU A 134 -17.49 -3.17 -42.41
CA LEU A 134 -17.12 -2.47 -43.66
C LEU A 134 -16.24 -3.34 -44.55
N GLY A 135 -15.22 -3.99 -43.98
CA GLY A 135 -14.31 -4.87 -44.72
C GLY A 135 -15.01 -6.08 -45.34
N PHE A 136 -15.96 -6.70 -44.62
CA PHE A 136 -16.72 -7.83 -45.15
C PHE A 136 -17.69 -7.41 -46.26
N SER A 137 -18.37 -6.26 -46.08
CA SER A 137 -19.30 -5.73 -47.07
C SER A 137 -18.63 -5.34 -48.40
N VAL A 138 -17.35 -4.96 -48.37
CA VAL A 138 -16.58 -4.60 -49.58
C VAL A 138 -16.01 -5.85 -50.28
N ASN A 139 -15.56 -6.84 -49.52
CA ASN A 139 -14.86 -8.01 -50.07
C ASN A 139 -15.80 -9.12 -50.55
N VAL A 140 -17.05 -9.16 -50.08
CA VAL A 140 -18.05 -10.17 -50.47
C VAL A 140 -19.22 -9.48 -51.17
N PRO A 141 -19.32 -9.55 -52.50
CA PRO A 141 -20.42 -8.93 -53.22
C PRO A 141 -21.76 -9.61 -52.88
N GLY A 142 -22.75 -8.81 -52.48
CA GLY A 142 -24.11 -9.26 -52.17
C GLY A 142 -24.46 -9.37 -50.69
N THR A 143 -23.48 -9.25 -49.78
CA THR A 143 -23.76 -9.22 -48.34
C THR A 143 -24.07 -7.81 -47.85
N THR A 144 -25.14 -7.64 -47.09
CA THR A 144 -25.48 -6.38 -46.44
C THR A 144 -24.86 -6.30 -45.04
N ALA A 145 -24.68 -5.08 -44.51
CA ALA A 145 -24.22 -4.89 -43.12
C ALA A 145 -25.13 -5.60 -42.09
N LYS A 146 -26.42 -5.79 -42.44
CA LYS A 146 -27.39 -6.54 -41.61
C LYS A 146 -27.05 -8.03 -41.54
N ASP A 147 -26.67 -8.65 -42.65
CA ASP A 147 -26.33 -10.07 -42.70
C ASP A 147 -25.06 -10.36 -41.87
N VAL A 148 -24.08 -9.45 -41.89
CA VAL A 148 -22.87 -9.55 -41.08
C VAL A 148 -23.20 -9.43 -39.58
N MET A 149 -24.07 -8.48 -39.21
CA MET A 149 -24.53 -8.34 -37.82
C MET A 149 -25.30 -9.58 -37.34
N ASP A 150 -26.18 -10.14 -38.17
CA ASP A 150 -26.94 -11.35 -37.84
C ASP A 150 -25.99 -12.55 -37.63
N MET A 151 -24.92 -12.68 -38.42
CA MET A 151 -23.88 -13.71 -38.23
C MET A 151 -23.07 -13.52 -36.94
N VAL A 152 -22.74 -12.26 -36.58
CA VAL A 152 -22.05 -11.93 -35.31
C VAL A 152 -22.92 -12.29 -34.11
N LEU A 153 -24.22 -11.97 -34.15
CA LEU A 153 -25.18 -12.30 -33.08
C LEU A 153 -25.30 -13.82 -32.86
N VAL A 154 -25.35 -14.60 -33.95
CA VAL A 154 -25.38 -16.07 -33.88
C VAL A 154 -24.09 -16.61 -33.25
N THR A 155 -22.92 -16.08 -33.64
CA THR A 155 -21.64 -16.47 -33.04
C THR A 155 -21.60 -16.16 -31.55
N GLN A 156 -22.02 -14.95 -31.14
CA GLN A 156 -22.07 -14.56 -29.73
C GLN A 156 -23.02 -15.44 -28.92
N TYR A 157 -24.15 -15.86 -29.50
CA TYR A 157 -25.07 -16.81 -28.89
C TYR A 157 -24.40 -18.17 -28.62
N PHE A 158 -23.61 -18.68 -29.57
CA PHE A 158 -22.88 -19.93 -29.36
C PHE A 158 -21.71 -19.79 -28.37
N ASP A 159 -20.96 -18.69 -28.40
CA ASP A 159 -19.87 -18.44 -27.45
C ASP A 159 -20.39 -18.28 -26.02
N THR A 160 -21.51 -17.61 -25.82
CA THR A 160 -22.15 -17.50 -24.49
C THR A 160 -22.67 -18.86 -24.01
N MET A 161 -23.28 -19.68 -24.87
CA MET A 161 -23.63 -21.06 -24.52
C MET A 161 -22.40 -21.90 -24.16
N LYS A 162 -21.28 -21.72 -24.87
CA LYS A 162 -20.03 -22.42 -24.58
C LYS A 162 -19.43 -21.99 -23.24
N GLU A 163 -19.41 -20.71 -22.90
CA GLU A 163 -18.98 -20.22 -21.58
C GLU A 163 -19.86 -20.76 -20.45
N ILE A 164 -21.18 -20.71 -20.63
CA ILE A 164 -22.16 -21.25 -19.66
C ILE A 164 -21.95 -22.75 -19.45
N GLY A 165 -21.68 -23.50 -20.53
CA GLY A 165 -21.41 -24.95 -20.48
C GLY A 165 -20.03 -25.30 -19.91
N ALA A 166 -19.02 -24.45 -20.10
CA ALA A 166 -17.68 -24.62 -19.55
C ALA A 166 -17.61 -24.32 -18.05
N ALA A 167 -18.46 -23.41 -17.56
CA ALA A 167 -18.63 -23.16 -16.14
C ALA A 167 -19.37 -24.34 -15.47
N SER A 168 -18.62 -25.33 -14.98
CA SER A 168 -19.11 -26.59 -14.39
C SER A 168 -20.05 -26.46 -13.16
N LYS A 169 -20.43 -25.23 -12.76
CA LYS A 169 -21.39 -24.95 -11.68
C LYS A 169 -22.79 -24.56 -12.16
N SER A 170 -23.05 -24.52 -13.48
CA SER A 170 -24.37 -24.20 -14.01
C SER A 170 -25.37 -25.35 -13.77
N SER A 171 -26.18 -25.22 -12.73
CA SER A 171 -27.31 -26.09 -12.40
C SER A 171 -28.46 -25.86 -13.41
N ALA A 172 -28.42 -26.53 -14.56
CA ALA A 172 -29.48 -26.59 -15.58
C ALA A 172 -30.06 -25.23 -16.04
N VAL A 173 -29.52 -24.68 -17.13
CA VAL A 173 -30.11 -23.51 -17.83
C VAL A 173 -31.05 -24.01 -18.92
N PHE A 174 -32.37 -23.83 -18.74
CA PHE A 174 -33.35 -24.13 -19.79
C PHE A 174 -33.35 -23.02 -20.83
N ILE A 175 -32.71 -23.28 -21.96
CA ILE A 175 -32.75 -22.39 -23.12
C ILE A 175 -33.91 -22.85 -24.03
N PRO A 176 -34.92 -22.03 -24.30
CA PRO A 176 -35.96 -22.37 -25.26
C PRO A 176 -35.31 -22.50 -26.64
N HIS A 177 -35.09 -23.73 -27.10
CA HIS A 177 -34.49 -24.02 -28.40
C HIS A 177 -35.59 -24.54 -29.34
N GLY A 178 -36.08 -23.63 -30.18
CA GLY A 178 -36.86 -23.96 -31.38
C GLY A 178 -36.16 -23.36 -32.61
N PRO A 179 -36.43 -23.84 -33.83
CA PRO A 179 -35.83 -23.29 -35.05
C PRO A 179 -36.06 -21.78 -35.25
N GLY A 180 -37.06 -21.20 -34.58
CA GLY A 180 -37.33 -19.77 -34.54
C GLY A 180 -36.75 -19.01 -33.34
N ALA A 181 -36.23 -19.69 -32.32
CA ALA A 181 -35.89 -19.07 -31.04
C ALA A 181 -34.80 -18.00 -31.15
N VAL A 182 -33.82 -18.16 -32.03
CA VAL A 182 -32.78 -17.14 -32.24
C VAL A 182 -33.36 -15.87 -32.89
N ARG A 183 -34.31 -16.04 -33.82
CA ARG A 183 -35.02 -14.93 -34.44
C ARG A 183 -35.93 -14.24 -33.42
N ASP A 184 -36.64 -15.02 -32.60
CA ASP A 184 -37.53 -14.49 -31.56
C ASP A 184 -36.75 -13.71 -30.49
N VAL A 185 -35.61 -14.25 -30.02
CA VAL A 185 -34.71 -13.56 -29.08
C VAL A 185 -34.14 -12.28 -29.70
N ALA A 186 -33.67 -12.33 -30.95
CA ALA A 186 -33.16 -11.14 -31.63
C ALA A 186 -34.25 -10.05 -31.81
N THR A 187 -35.50 -10.47 -32.07
CA THR A 187 -36.64 -9.55 -32.22
C THR A 187 -37.02 -8.93 -30.87
N GLN A 188 -37.09 -9.74 -29.81
CA GLN A 188 -37.40 -9.27 -28.45
C GLN A 188 -36.33 -8.31 -27.90
N ILE A 189 -35.04 -8.56 -28.14
CA ILE A 189 -33.97 -7.64 -27.73
C ILE A 189 -34.10 -6.30 -28.47
N ARG A 190 -34.41 -6.33 -29.77
CA ARG A 190 -34.57 -5.12 -30.59
C ARG A 190 -35.79 -4.30 -30.18
N GLU A 191 -36.94 -4.95 -29.94
CA GLU A 191 -38.16 -4.29 -29.46
C GLU A 191 -37.98 -3.74 -28.05
N GLY A 192 -37.34 -4.47 -27.15
CA GLY A 192 -37.04 -4.00 -25.78
C GLY A 192 -36.16 -2.76 -25.75
N LEU A 193 -35.14 -2.68 -26.62
CA LEU A 193 -34.28 -1.50 -26.74
C LEU A 193 -35.02 -0.29 -27.35
N LEU A 194 -35.92 -0.51 -28.32
CA LEU A 194 -36.73 0.55 -28.92
C LEU A 194 -37.79 1.09 -27.95
N GLN A 195 -38.39 0.21 -27.14
CA GLN A 195 -39.40 0.60 -26.17
C GLN A 195 -38.81 1.33 -24.95
N ALA A 196 -37.57 0.98 -24.56
CA ALA A 196 -36.81 1.71 -23.54
C ALA A 196 -36.37 3.12 -23.99
N ALA A 197 -36.25 3.37 -25.30
CA ALA A 197 -35.95 4.69 -25.85
C ALA A 197 -37.18 5.64 -25.89
N HIS A 198 -38.38 5.12 -25.63
CA HIS A 198 -39.65 5.85 -25.63
C HIS A 198 -40.21 6.15 -24.23
N GLN A 199 -39.42 5.95 -23.17
CA GLN A 199 -39.68 6.43 -21.80
C GLN A 199 -38.59 7.43 -21.40
#